data_AF-A0A835YHJ7-F1
#
_entry.id   AF-A0A835YHJ7-F1
#
_cell.length_a   1.000
_cell.length_b   1.000
_cell.length_c   1.000
_cell.angle_alpha   90.00
_cell.angle_beta   90.00
_cell.angle_gamma   90.00
#
_symmetry.space_group_name_H-M   'P 1'
#
loop_
_entity.id
_entity.type
_entity.pdbx_description
1 polymer ?
#
loop_
_entity_poly.entity_id
_entity_poly.type
_entity_poly.pdbx_seq_one_letter_code
_entity_poly.pdbx_strand_id
1 'polypeptide(L)'
;MSRAALPPNVHQKGVPPESCLFEVMDDVLTRAECSAFVTRMTPALRSVSQALAQYHPDGDQRKSRTEYQLAVMENRPFAEALWERLQACDGVLEAILAFAEREGRGMPVGLTPRLRMLRYAGDDRFDAHYDRVVPEEARGCESLITVLVYLNDGGGVDFSGGETLFINALEPLRSDAVAVVPRAGRVVLFEHALYHSGSPLQHQKDPSEEGRGEGGGGQGGMRGRKFVLRTDVLFRMQNRPQRLSPDLRALVLSFVASAKSLAKLATVSKGIRKEVMNPAHWAQTLCYSHAPSSHGEREFLRSVNRSTTLVQLLKQPRFRQVTHLSIPTQLKLGTTTFRSIARVLPQLTYLNTCNARNVKTPALLDLARSMPNLKTVILGEPTIGVDLSSGVCAICNHMKSLERLEILGWFSPEIITDRLLAAIATLPHLRHLKITQGQHSSPRATTERGVTALVSAANMAALETLTIHGVRGVTAAAVEAARVNCARLRHVDLRVLPWS
;
A
#
# COMPACT_ATOMS: atom_id res chain seq x y z
N MET A 1 28.64 -2.71 36.95
CA MET A 1 27.43 -3.29 37.57
C MET A 1 27.31 -4.74 37.13
N SER A 2 27.05 -5.70 38.02
CA SER A 2 26.70 -7.06 37.59
C SER A 2 25.25 -7.06 37.13
N ARG A 3 25.01 -7.20 35.82
CA ARG A 3 23.67 -7.29 35.26
C ARG A 3 23.01 -8.55 35.83
N ALA A 4 21.88 -8.42 36.54
CA ALA A 4 21.17 -9.58 37.05
C ALA A 4 20.71 -10.43 35.87
N ALA A 5 21.10 -11.71 35.84
CA ALA A 5 20.81 -12.59 34.72
C ALA A 5 19.33 -12.98 34.74
N LEU A 6 18.56 -12.42 33.81
CA LEU A 6 17.15 -12.76 33.60
C LEU A 6 16.98 -14.28 33.34
N PRO A 7 15.87 -14.90 33.79
CA PRO A 7 15.66 -16.33 33.61
C PRO A 7 15.44 -16.70 32.12
N PRO A 8 15.68 -17.97 31.73
CA PRO A 8 15.36 -18.43 30.39
C PRO A 8 13.85 -18.30 30.11
N ASN A 9 13.50 -18.12 28.84
CA ASN A 9 12.12 -17.98 28.36
C ASN A 9 11.30 -16.86 29.05
N VAL A 10 11.97 -15.83 29.59
CA VAL A 10 11.30 -14.64 30.12
C VAL A 10 10.64 -13.80 29.02
N HIS A 11 11.15 -13.87 27.79
CA HIS A 11 10.75 -12.97 26.69
C HIS A 11 9.68 -13.60 25.79
N GLN A 12 8.61 -12.86 25.49
CA GLN A 12 7.46 -13.31 24.70
C GLN A 12 7.81 -13.95 23.35
N LYS A 13 8.81 -13.38 22.66
CA LYS A 13 9.28 -13.84 21.33
C LYS A 13 10.55 -14.71 21.37
N GLY A 14 10.99 -15.15 22.55
CA GLY A 14 12.19 -16.00 22.68
C GLY A 14 13.53 -15.27 22.45
N VAL A 15 13.61 -13.97 22.73
CA VAL A 15 14.90 -13.25 22.73
C VAL A 15 15.75 -13.75 23.91
N PRO A 16 17.05 -14.02 23.72
CA PRO A 16 17.93 -14.46 24.80
C PRO A 16 18.01 -13.43 25.94
N PRO A 17 17.99 -13.87 27.22
CA PRO A 17 18.03 -13.00 28.40
C PRO A 17 19.12 -11.91 28.38
N GLU A 18 20.32 -12.23 27.90
CA GLU A 18 21.46 -11.32 27.79
C GLU A 18 21.26 -10.20 26.76
N SER A 19 20.38 -10.42 25.79
CA SER A 19 20.01 -9.42 24.79
C SER A 19 18.91 -8.50 25.31
N CYS A 20 18.04 -8.97 26.20
CA CYS A 20 16.85 -8.23 26.65
C CYS A 20 17.16 -6.89 27.35
N LEU A 21 16.32 -5.89 27.16
CA LEU A 21 16.45 -4.64 27.90
C LEU A 21 15.94 -4.82 29.33
N PHE A 22 16.84 -4.75 30.29
CA PHE A 22 16.54 -4.82 31.72
C PHE A 22 17.65 -4.12 32.52
N GLU A 23 17.33 -2.96 33.09
CA GLU A 23 18.27 -2.15 33.88
C GLU A 23 17.64 -1.74 35.22
N VAL A 24 18.45 -1.73 36.27
CA VAL A 24 18.06 -1.29 37.62
C VAL A 24 19.02 -0.20 38.07
N MET A 25 18.49 0.99 38.31
CA MET A 25 19.27 2.14 38.77
C MET A 25 18.78 2.59 40.14
N ASP A 26 19.71 2.79 41.07
CA ASP A 26 19.42 3.34 42.40
C ASP A 26 19.52 4.87 42.41
N ASP A 27 18.83 5.48 43.37
CA ASP A 27 18.96 6.90 43.70
C ASP A 27 18.71 7.88 42.52
N VAL A 28 17.90 7.47 41.53
CA VAL A 28 17.46 8.33 40.40
C VAL A 28 16.53 9.45 40.87
N LEU A 29 15.70 9.15 41.86
CA LEU A 29 14.97 10.14 42.65
C LEU A 29 15.50 10.15 44.08
N THR A 30 15.47 11.33 44.69
CA THR A 30 15.69 11.46 46.12
C THR A 30 14.47 10.98 46.91
N ARG A 31 14.69 10.55 48.15
CA ARG A 31 13.60 10.18 49.08
C ARG A 31 12.57 11.30 49.27
N ALA A 32 13.01 12.55 49.28
CA ALA A 32 12.14 13.72 49.40
C ALA A 32 11.21 13.86 48.18
N GLU A 33 11.74 13.68 46.97
CA GLU A 33 10.94 13.66 45.74
C GLU A 33 9.92 12.53 45.76
N CYS A 34 10.33 11.32 46.15
CA CYS A 34 9.44 10.18 46.28
C CYS A 34 8.28 10.46 47.25
N SER A 35 8.57 11.01 48.43
CA SER A 35 7.55 11.38 49.40
C SER A 35 6.61 12.46 48.85
N ALA A 36 7.13 13.45 48.13
CA ALA A 36 6.31 14.50 47.52
C ALA A 36 5.31 13.94 46.50
N PHE A 37 5.72 12.95 45.68
CA PHE A 37 4.81 12.25 44.77
C PHE A 37 3.70 11.52 45.51
N VAL A 38 4.05 10.73 46.54
CA VAL A 38 3.06 9.99 47.32
C VAL A 38 2.06 10.96 47.96
N THR A 39 2.52 12.02 48.61
CA THR A 39 1.64 13.03 49.22
C THR A 39 0.71 13.68 48.19
N ARG A 40 1.24 14.09 47.03
CA ARG A 40 0.47 14.83 46.02
C ARG A 40 -0.55 13.95 45.29
N MET A 41 -0.22 12.69 45.00
CA MET A 41 -1.06 11.83 44.16
C MET A 41 -2.02 10.95 44.96
N THR A 42 -1.76 10.71 46.26
CA THR A 42 -2.63 9.85 47.10
C THR A 42 -4.10 10.26 47.10
N PRO A 43 -4.49 11.55 47.19
CA PRO A 43 -5.90 11.94 47.16
C PRO A 43 -6.66 11.55 45.88
N ALA A 44 -5.92 11.36 44.77
CA ALA A 44 -6.48 10.98 43.48
C ALA A 44 -6.55 9.46 43.25
N LEU A 45 -6.10 8.64 44.21
CA LEU A 45 -6.14 7.18 44.10
C LEU A 45 -7.58 6.67 44.03
N ARG A 46 -7.85 5.75 43.10
CA ARG A 46 -9.12 5.04 42.95
C ARG A 46 -8.86 3.56 42.74
N SER A 47 -9.72 2.69 43.27
CA SER A 47 -9.61 1.24 43.07
C SER A 47 -9.85 0.86 41.62
N VAL A 48 -8.97 0.02 41.06
CA VAL A 48 -9.04 -0.48 39.68
C VAL A 48 -9.72 -1.85 39.66
N SER A 49 -10.89 -1.98 40.28
CA SER A 49 -11.67 -3.22 40.23
C SER A 49 -12.56 -3.21 38.98
N GLN A 50 -12.44 -4.26 38.15
CA GLN A 50 -13.28 -4.60 36.96
C GLN A 50 -12.88 -4.08 35.56
N ALA A 51 -11.96 -3.13 35.40
CA ALA A 51 -11.63 -2.56 34.08
C ALA A 51 -10.89 -3.51 33.10
N LEU A 52 -10.37 -4.65 33.57
CA LEU A 52 -9.70 -5.66 32.75
C LEU A 52 -10.53 -6.95 32.56
N ALA A 53 -11.82 -6.94 32.91
CA ALA A 53 -12.69 -8.12 32.83
C ALA A 53 -13.10 -8.53 31.39
N GLN A 54 -12.77 -7.73 30.37
CA GLN A 54 -13.11 -8.02 28.97
C GLN A 54 -11.95 -8.72 28.26
N TYR A 55 -12.25 -9.84 27.60
CA TYR A 55 -11.33 -10.55 26.71
C TYR A 55 -10.87 -9.63 25.57
N HIS A 56 -9.56 -9.52 25.38
CA HIS A 56 -8.97 -8.85 24.21
C HIS A 56 -9.09 -9.79 22.98
N PRO A 57 -9.34 -9.28 21.76
CA PRO A 57 -9.50 -10.09 20.55
C PRO A 57 -8.32 -11.02 20.22
N ASP A 58 -7.12 -10.77 20.78
CA ASP A 58 -5.92 -11.61 20.60
C ASP A 58 -5.78 -12.75 21.63
N GLY A 59 -6.83 -13.05 22.40
CA GLY A 59 -7.03 -14.35 23.05
C GLY A 59 -6.19 -14.69 24.29
N ASP A 60 -5.13 -13.96 24.60
CA ASP A 60 -4.10 -14.45 25.55
C ASP A 60 -4.18 -13.92 26.99
N GLN A 61 -5.32 -13.37 27.41
CA GLN A 61 -5.49 -12.93 28.80
C GLN A 61 -6.38 -13.88 29.60
N ARG A 62 -5.75 -14.60 30.55
CA ARG A 62 -6.46 -15.18 31.69
C ARG A 62 -7.11 -14.04 32.48
N LYS A 63 -8.28 -14.30 33.07
CA LYS A 63 -8.95 -13.39 34.03
C LYS A 63 -7.96 -12.98 35.12
N SER A 64 -7.43 -11.77 35.02
CA SER A 64 -6.53 -11.17 36.02
C SER A 64 -7.38 -10.64 37.17
N ARG A 65 -7.15 -11.12 38.40
CA ARG A 65 -7.86 -10.66 39.63
C ARG A 65 -7.08 -9.52 40.29
N THR A 66 -6.61 -8.58 39.49
CA THR A 66 -5.71 -7.54 39.96
C THR A 66 -6.49 -6.50 40.75
N GLU A 67 -6.18 -6.41 42.04
CA GLU A 67 -6.73 -5.41 42.96
C GLU A 67 -5.58 -4.50 43.39
N TYR A 68 -5.69 -3.21 43.04
CA TYR A 68 -4.78 -2.14 43.44
C TYR A 68 -5.48 -0.79 43.22
N GLN A 69 -4.89 0.27 43.76
CA GLN A 69 -5.35 1.64 43.48
C GLN A 69 -4.43 2.36 42.51
N LEU A 70 -5.03 3.18 41.65
CA LEU A 70 -4.33 3.96 40.62
C LEU A 70 -4.72 5.43 40.71
N ALA A 71 -3.72 6.31 40.55
CA ALA A 71 -3.88 7.73 40.27
C ALA A 71 -3.14 8.06 38.97
N VAL A 72 -3.71 8.93 38.14
CA VAL A 72 -3.10 9.35 36.86
C VAL A 72 -2.90 10.86 36.88
N MET A 73 -1.75 11.31 36.41
CA MET A 73 -1.42 12.74 36.29
C MET A 73 -0.62 12.96 35.01
N GLU A 74 -0.96 14.01 34.26
CA GLU A 74 -0.07 14.51 33.21
C GLU A 74 0.95 15.48 33.79
N ASN A 75 2.24 15.22 33.60
CA ASN A 75 3.32 16.07 34.07
C ASN A 75 4.53 15.96 33.12
N ARG A 76 4.50 16.78 32.06
CA ARG A 76 5.56 16.82 31.05
C ARG A 76 6.92 17.30 31.61
N PRO A 77 7.02 18.38 32.39
CA PRO A 77 8.31 18.83 32.92
C PRO A 77 9.03 17.76 33.74
N PHE A 78 8.29 17.00 34.55
CA PHE A 78 8.88 15.88 35.29
C PHE A 78 9.30 14.73 34.37
N ALA A 79 8.50 14.37 33.38
CA ALA A 79 8.85 13.31 32.43
C ALA A 79 10.13 13.64 31.65
N GLU A 80 10.32 14.90 31.27
CA GLU A 80 11.55 15.40 30.62
C GLU A 80 12.74 15.35 31.58
N ALA A 81 12.61 15.85 32.81
CA ALA A 81 13.67 15.80 33.80
C ALA A 81 14.07 14.36 34.19
N LEU A 82 13.09 13.45 34.34
CA LEU A 82 13.37 12.04 34.58
C LEU A 82 14.08 11.40 33.39
N TRP A 83 13.69 11.74 32.16
CA TRP A 83 14.37 11.25 30.95
C TRP A 83 15.84 11.69 30.89
N GLU A 84 16.15 12.94 31.25
CA GLU A 84 17.54 13.42 31.34
C GLU A 84 18.34 12.65 32.40
N ARG A 85 17.76 12.40 33.58
CA ARG A 85 18.41 11.60 34.63
C ARG A 85 18.71 10.17 34.18
N LEU A 86 17.77 9.53 33.48
CA LEU A 86 17.95 8.18 32.95
C LEU A 86 19.07 8.13 31.90
N GLN A 87 19.14 9.11 31.01
CA GLN A 87 20.22 9.19 30.01
C GLN A 87 21.60 9.43 30.63
N ALA A 88 21.65 10.09 31.79
CA ALA A 88 22.89 10.33 32.53
C ALA A 88 23.36 9.10 33.34
N CYS A 89 22.54 8.06 33.48
CA CYS A 89 22.96 6.81 34.11
C CYS A 89 23.80 5.97 33.13
N ASP A 90 24.95 5.49 33.60
CA ASP A 90 25.89 4.69 32.81
C ASP A 90 25.19 3.50 32.13
N GLY A 91 25.33 3.40 30.80
CA GLY A 91 24.85 2.25 30.01
C GLY A 91 23.35 2.23 29.69
N VAL A 92 22.54 3.12 30.29
CA VAL A 92 21.08 3.11 30.10
C VAL A 92 20.69 3.55 28.69
N LEU A 93 21.31 4.61 28.17
CA LEU A 93 21.03 5.08 26.81
C LEU A 93 21.47 4.02 25.79
N GLU A 94 22.64 3.42 25.97
CA GLU A 94 23.16 2.34 25.14
C GLU A 94 22.22 1.13 25.14
N ALA A 95 21.70 0.74 26.29
CA ALA A 95 20.72 -0.34 26.40
C ALA A 95 19.42 -0.02 25.63
N ILE A 96 18.89 1.20 25.75
CA ILE A 96 17.70 1.65 25.02
C ILE A 96 17.94 1.64 23.50
N LEU A 97 19.12 2.08 23.06
CA LEU A 97 19.49 2.07 21.65
C LEU A 97 19.69 0.66 21.10
N ALA A 98 20.30 -0.25 21.87
CA ALA A 98 20.43 -1.66 21.49
C ALA A 98 19.05 -2.35 21.37
N PHE A 99 18.13 -2.06 22.29
CA PHE A 99 16.73 -2.48 22.16
C PHE A 99 16.09 -1.90 20.89
N ALA A 100 16.28 -0.61 20.65
CA ALA A 100 15.69 0.07 19.50
C ALA A 100 16.18 -0.57 18.19
N GLU A 101 17.48 -0.78 18.05
CA GLU A 101 18.08 -1.45 16.90
C GLU A 101 17.51 -2.86 16.69
N ARG A 102 17.43 -3.67 17.76
CA ARG A 102 16.86 -5.03 17.69
C ARG A 102 15.41 -5.04 17.21
N GLU A 103 14.57 -4.16 17.75
CA GLU A 103 13.16 -4.06 17.35
C GLU A 103 12.95 -3.23 16.07
N GLY A 104 14.04 -2.82 15.39
CA GLY A 104 14.03 -2.01 14.17
C GLY A 104 13.52 -0.58 14.37
N ARG A 105 13.46 -0.10 15.61
CA ARG A 105 12.92 1.20 16.02
C ARG A 105 13.92 2.32 15.75
N GLY A 106 13.38 3.51 15.47
CA GLY A 106 14.18 4.73 15.45
C GLY A 106 14.54 5.21 16.86
N MET A 107 15.12 6.41 16.94
CA MET A 107 15.49 7.02 18.22
C MET A 107 14.30 7.13 19.19
N PRO A 108 14.50 6.89 20.49
CA PRO A 108 13.47 7.13 21.50
C PRO A 108 13.11 8.62 21.52
N VAL A 109 11.83 8.92 21.76
CA VAL A 109 11.28 10.28 21.79
C VAL A 109 11.41 10.91 23.18
N GLY A 110 11.47 10.08 24.22
CA GLY A 110 11.43 10.47 25.62
C GLY A 110 10.40 9.66 26.40
N LEU A 111 10.04 10.12 27.60
CA LEU A 111 9.00 9.49 28.42
C LEU A 111 7.61 10.04 28.12
N THR A 112 6.59 9.22 28.26
CA THR A 112 5.20 9.73 28.23
C THR A 112 4.96 10.70 29.40
N PRO A 113 4.30 11.85 29.17
CA PRO A 113 3.95 12.76 30.25
C PRO A 113 2.85 12.19 31.17
N ARG A 114 2.18 11.10 30.77
CA ARG A 114 1.11 10.47 31.52
C ARG A 114 1.69 9.54 32.60
N LEU A 115 1.85 10.08 33.80
CA LEU A 115 2.33 9.35 34.96
C LEU A 115 1.20 8.58 35.65
N ARG A 116 1.51 7.37 36.09
CA ARG A 116 0.58 6.48 36.79
C ARG A 116 1.15 6.09 38.14
N MET A 117 0.54 6.53 39.25
CA MET A 117 0.93 6.05 40.58
C MET A 117 0.04 4.88 41.00
N LEU A 118 0.66 3.74 41.25
CA LEU A 118 0.02 2.52 41.74
C LEU A 118 0.26 2.39 43.24
N ARG A 119 -0.76 2.03 44.00
CA ARG A 119 -0.68 1.68 45.42
C ARG A 119 -1.19 0.26 45.63
N TYR A 120 -0.37 -0.55 46.28
CA TYR A 120 -0.70 -1.91 46.73
C TYR A 120 -0.73 -1.94 48.28
N ALA A 121 -1.65 -2.69 48.86
CA ALA A 121 -1.75 -2.97 50.30
C ALA A 121 -2.34 -4.37 50.56
N GLY A 122 -2.06 -4.94 51.74
CA GLY A 122 -2.63 -6.23 52.13
C GLY A 122 -2.29 -7.32 51.11
N ASP A 123 -3.31 -7.99 50.56
CA ASP A 123 -3.14 -9.07 49.59
C ASP A 123 -3.14 -8.60 48.11
N ASP A 124 -3.10 -7.28 47.88
CA ASP A 124 -3.00 -6.69 46.55
C ASP A 124 -1.78 -7.26 45.82
N ARG A 125 -1.98 -7.69 44.58
CA ARG A 125 -0.92 -8.24 43.73
C ARG A 125 -1.11 -7.87 42.27
N PHE A 126 -0.02 -7.94 41.52
CA PHE A 126 -0.04 -7.79 40.07
C PHE A 126 0.25 -9.15 39.43
N ASP A 127 -0.78 -9.78 38.87
CA ASP A 127 -0.67 -11.12 38.27
C ASP A 127 0.37 -11.12 37.12
N ALA A 128 0.95 -12.29 36.84
CA ALA A 128 2.01 -12.42 35.84
C ALA A 128 1.50 -12.12 34.42
N HIS A 129 2.20 -11.25 33.68
CA HIS A 129 1.77 -10.75 32.37
C HIS A 129 2.94 -10.17 31.55
N TYR A 130 2.63 -9.82 30.30
CA TYR A 130 3.44 -8.93 29.46
C TYR A 130 2.77 -7.55 29.41
N ASP A 131 3.58 -6.51 29.35
CA ASP A 131 3.07 -5.16 29.27
C ASP A 131 2.46 -4.87 27.88
N ARG A 132 1.43 -4.02 27.85
CA ARG A 132 0.76 -3.65 26.60
C ARG A 132 1.41 -2.42 25.98
N VAL A 133 1.56 -2.47 24.65
CA VAL A 133 1.85 -1.29 23.84
C VAL A 133 0.70 -0.30 23.94
N VAL A 134 0.99 0.93 24.35
CA VAL A 134 0.00 2.01 24.43
C VAL A 134 0.31 3.04 23.34
N PRO A 135 -0.57 3.21 22.34
CA PRO A 135 -0.39 4.25 21.33
C PRO A 135 -0.68 5.64 21.93
N GLU A 136 0.20 6.60 21.67
CA GLU A 136 -0.02 8.03 21.86
C GLU A 136 -0.30 8.67 20.48
N GLU A 137 -1.57 8.59 20.07
CA GLU A 137 -2.00 9.00 18.73
C GLU A 137 -1.64 10.45 18.40
N ALA A 138 -1.73 11.35 19.39
CA ALA A 138 -1.44 12.78 19.23
C ALA A 138 0.00 13.06 18.77
N ARG A 139 0.97 12.22 19.18
CA ARG A 139 2.39 12.38 18.83
C ARG A 139 2.86 11.39 17.77
N GLY A 140 1.99 10.51 17.30
CA GLY A 140 2.41 9.42 16.42
C GLY A 140 3.40 8.47 17.08
N CYS A 141 3.30 8.27 18.40
CA CYS A 141 4.25 7.48 19.19
C CYS A 141 3.56 6.27 19.86
N GLU A 142 4.32 5.29 20.31
CA GLU A 142 3.85 4.17 21.10
C GLU A 142 4.87 3.79 22.19
N SER A 143 4.39 3.28 23.32
CA SER A 143 5.24 2.79 24.40
C SER A 143 5.71 1.36 24.15
N LEU A 144 6.99 1.09 24.37
CA LEU A 144 7.58 -0.25 24.22
C LEU A 144 8.46 -0.69 25.41
N ILE A 145 8.82 0.26 26.28
CA ILE A 145 9.65 0.03 27.46
C ILE A 145 8.93 0.65 28.65
N THR A 146 8.83 -0.11 29.73
CA THR A 146 8.26 0.35 31.00
C THR A 146 9.36 0.94 31.88
N VAL A 147 9.04 2.08 32.51
CA VAL A 147 9.83 2.73 33.56
C VAL A 147 9.03 2.64 34.85
N LEU A 148 9.45 1.81 35.81
CA LEU A 148 8.88 1.79 37.15
C LEU A 148 9.84 2.49 38.13
N VAL A 149 9.33 3.48 38.85
CA VAL A 149 10.02 4.18 39.94
C VAL A 149 9.40 3.75 41.26
N TYR A 150 10.20 3.19 42.15
CA TYR A 150 9.75 2.84 43.50
C TYR A 150 9.77 4.08 44.39
N LEU A 151 8.65 4.38 45.04
CA LEU A 151 8.49 5.60 45.84
C LEU A 151 8.72 5.38 47.34
N ASN A 152 8.88 4.13 47.78
CA ASN A 152 9.16 3.76 49.16
C ASN A 152 9.89 2.41 49.24
N ASP A 153 10.42 2.06 50.41
CA ASP A 153 11.34 0.94 50.58
C ASP A 153 10.63 -0.39 50.87
N GLY A 154 10.98 -1.43 50.12
CA GLY A 154 10.62 -2.82 50.40
C GLY A 154 11.63 -3.49 51.32
N GLY A 155 11.72 -4.82 51.23
CA GLY A 155 12.73 -5.59 51.99
C GLY A 155 12.54 -5.58 53.51
N GLY A 156 11.33 -5.28 53.98
CA GLY A 156 11.00 -5.22 55.40
C GLY A 156 11.10 -3.83 56.03
N VAL A 157 11.45 -2.78 55.26
CA VAL A 157 11.52 -1.40 55.76
C VAL A 157 10.12 -0.78 55.88
N ASP A 158 9.48 -0.42 54.76
CA ASP A 158 8.09 0.06 54.79
C ASP A 158 7.11 -1.11 54.62
N PHE A 159 7.51 -2.16 53.90
CA PHE A 159 6.74 -3.38 53.68
C PHE A 159 7.63 -4.58 53.37
N SER A 160 7.08 -5.79 53.53
CA SER A 160 7.71 -7.06 53.16
C SER A 160 7.03 -7.64 51.92
N GLY A 161 7.77 -8.38 51.09
CA GLY A 161 7.30 -8.79 49.75
C GLY A 161 7.24 -7.61 48.78
N GLY A 162 6.37 -7.69 47.77
CA GLY A 162 6.19 -6.58 46.81
C GLY A 162 7.33 -6.42 45.81
N GLU A 163 8.21 -7.39 45.65
CA GLU A 163 9.23 -7.41 44.59
C GLU A 163 8.58 -7.42 43.20
N THR A 164 9.22 -6.79 42.22
CA THR A 164 8.90 -7.05 40.81
C THR A 164 9.68 -8.29 40.36
N LEU A 165 8.96 -9.34 39.99
CA LEU A 165 9.53 -10.64 39.64
C LEU A 165 9.54 -10.81 38.12
N PHE A 166 10.69 -11.14 37.54
CA PHE A 166 10.82 -11.55 36.14
C PHE A 166 10.93 -13.06 36.09
N ILE A 167 10.04 -13.72 35.35
CA ILE A 167 9.72 -15.14 35.53
C ILE A 167 9.91 -15.89 34.21
N ASN A 168 10.38 -17.13 34.28
CA ASN A 168 10.36 -18.06 33.15
C ASN A 168 8.89 -18.36 32.75
N ALA A 169 8.47 -17.91 31.56
CA ALA A 169 7.08 -18.04 31.13
C ALA A 169 6.63 -19.50 30.90
N LEU A 170 7.57 -20.42 30.65
CA LEU A 170 7.29 -21.85 30.47
C LEU A 170 7.23 -22.60 31.80
N GLU A 171 7.92 -22.13 32.82
CA GLU A 171 7.99 -22.77 34.14
C GLU A 171 7.76 -21.78 35.29
N PRO A 172 6.56 -21.14 35.41
CA PRO A 172 6.36 -19.98 36.29
C PRO A 172 6.43 -20.27 37.80
N LEU A 173 6.45 -21.56 38.18
CA LEU A 173 6.50 -22.01 39.57
C LEU A 173 7.94 -22.32 40.05
N ARG A 174 8.94 -22.17 39.17
CA ARG A 174 10.34 -22.37 39.55
C ARG A 174 10.90 -21.16 40.31
N SER A 175 11.88 -21.44 41.17
CA SER A 175 12.55 -20.45 42.01
C SER A 175 13.66 -19.67 41.31
N ASP A 176 13.69 -19.66 39.97
CA ASP A 176 14.71 -18.99 39.16
C ASP A 176 14.31 -17.55 38.76
N ALA A 177 13.19 -17.06 39.29
CA ALA A 177 12.74 -15.69 39.05
C ALA A 177 13.77 -14.66 39.55
N VAL A 178 13.99 -13.63 38.74
CA VAL A 178 14.81 -12.46 39.14
C VAL A 178 13.92 -11.45 39.84
N ALA A 179 14.25 -11.14 41.09
CA ALA A 179 13.49 -10.20 41.91
C ALA A 179 14.16 -8.83 41.98
N VAL A 180 13.39 -7.78 41.71
CA VAL A 180 13.78 -6.39 41.99
C VAL A 180 13.09 -5.95 43.27
N VAL A 181 13.88 -5.83 44.34
CA VAL A 181 13.40 -5.32 45.64
C VAL A 181 13.15 -3.82 45.52
N PRO A 182 11.98 -3.29 45.92
CA PRO A 182 11.72 -1.87 45.93
C PRO A 182 12.67 -1.11 46.88
N ARG A 183 13.18 0.03 46.41
CA ARG A 183 13.95 0.99 47.21
C ARG A 183 13.51 2.38 46.79
N ALA A 184 13.27 3.29 47.74
CA ALA A 184 12.85 4.65 47.41
C ALA A 184 13.87 5.30 46.46
N GLY A 185 13.41 5.75 45.29
CA GLY A 185 14.24 6.36 44.27
C GLY A 185 14.84 5.40 43.23
N ARG A 186 14.71 4.08 43.45
CA ARG A 186 15.11 3.07 42.46
C ARG A 186 14.19 3.09 41.26
N VAL A 187 14.79 2.97 40.08
CA VAL A 187 14.10 2.77 38.82
C VAL A 187 14.45 1.40 38.25
N VAL A 188 13.45 0.69 37.77
CA VAL A 188 13.64 -0.46 36.87
C VAL A 188 13.10 -0.14 35.49
N LEU A 189 13.95 -0.33 34.50
CA LEU A 189 13.68 -0.14 33.08
C LEU A 189 13.63 -1.50 32.41
N PHE A 190 12.54 -1.85 31.74
CA PHE A 190 12.42 -3.16 31.10
C PHE A 190 11.49 -3.11 29.88
N GLU A 191 11.80 -3.91 28.86
CA GLU A 191 10.95 -3.98 27.67
C GLU A 191 9.63 -4.69 27.96
N HIS A 192 8.56 -4.28 27.25
CA HIS A 192 7.21 -4.79 27.49
C HIS A 192 7.06 -6.30 27.32
N ALA A 193 7.93 -6.90 26.51
CA ALA A 193 7.92 -8.32 26.17
C ALA A 193 8.54 -9.22 27.25
N LEU A 194 8.96 -8.70 28.40
CA LEU A 194 9.41 -9.51 29.54
C LEU A 194 8.25 -9.93 30.44
N TYR A 195 8.15 -11.24 30.69
CA TYR A 195 7.12 -11.83 31.53
C TYR A 195 7.43 -11.55 33.00
N HIS A 196 6.52 -10.85 33.66
CA HIS A 196 6.76 -10.36 35.01
C HIS A 196 5.49 -10.30 35.86
N SER A 197 5.67 -10.27 37.18
CA SER A 197 4.59 -10.13 38.17
C SER A 197 5.02 -9.25 39.34
N GLY A 198 4.05 -8.85 40.16
CA GLY A 198 4.31 -8.31 41.49
C GLY A 198 4.14 -9.39 42.55
N SER A 199 5.18 -9.65 43.33
CA SER A 199 5.10 -10.47 44.54
C SER A 199 4.04 -9.87 45.48
N PRO A 200 3.17 -10.69 46.11
CA PRO A 200 2.24 -10.20 47.13
C PRO A 200 2.98 -9.48 48.26
N LEU A 201 2.32 -8.49 48.88
CA LEU A 201 2.82 -7.99 50.15
C LEU A 201 2.60 -9.04 51.22
N GLN A 202 3.59 -9.22 52.09
CA GLN A 202 3.46 -10.11 53.23
C GLN A 202 2.82 -9.32 54.37
N HIS A 203 1.73 -9.86 54.93
CA HIS A 203 1.13 -9.32 56.15
C HIS A 203 2.16 -9.33 57.27
N GLN A 204 2.63 -8.14 57.68
CA GLN A 204 3.24 -8.00 58.99
C GLN A 204 2.07 -7.98 60.00
N LYS A 205 2.04 -8.92 60.94
CA LYS A 205 1.16 -8.81 62.11
C LYS A 205 1.50 -7.48 62.78
N ASP A 206 0.54 -6.57 62.81
CA ASP A 206 0.76 -5.27 63.42
C ASP A 206 0.96 -5.48 64.93
N PRO A 207 2.12 -5.10 65.52
CA PRO A 207 2.30 -5.20 66.97
C PRO A 207 1.33 -4.31 67.75
N SER A 208 0.58 -3.43 67.07
CA SER A 208 -0.30 -2.42 67.63
C SER A 208 -1.79 -2.79 67.70
N GLU A 209 -2.19 -4.04 67.49
CA GLU A 209 -3.56 -4.45 67.89
C GLU A 209 -3.76 -4.47 69.42
N GLU A 210 -2.70 -4.26 70.21
CA GLU A 210 -2.77 -3.88 71.63
C GLU A 210 -2.30 -2.43 71.84
N GLY A 211 -3.17 -1.45 71.56
CA GLY A 211 -2.98 -0.08 72.09
C GLY A 211 -3.40 1.05 71.16
N ARG A 212 -4.57 1.64 71.43
CA ARG A 212 -5.09 2.85 70.76
C ARG A 212 -4.18 4.07 70.91
N GLY A 213 -4.18 4.95 69.90
CA GLY A 213 -3.74 6.34 70.04
C GLY A 213 -3.90 7.15 68.75
N GLU A 214 -4.93 7.98 68.68
CA GLU A 214 -5.01 9.10 67.73
C GLU A 214 -3.89 10.11 68.06
N GLY A 215 -3.01 10.42 67.09
CA GLY A 215 -2.05 11.52 67.20
C GLY A 215 -0.71 11.24 66.53
N GLY A 216 -0.50 11.81 65.32
CA GLY A 216 0.81 11.79 64.67
C GLY A 216 0.74 12.04 63.16
N GLY A 217 0.61 13.30 62.75
CA GLY A 217 0.73 13.71 61.35
C GLY A 217 2.17 13.59 60.87
N GLY A 218 2.40 12.78 59.84
CA GLY A 218 3.68 12.63 59.14
C GLY A 218 4.29 11.23 59.27
N GLN A 219 4.54 10.57 58.14
CA GLN A 219 5.17 9.25 57.97
C GLN A 219 4.33 7.97 58.21
N GLY A 220 3.24 7.99 58.99
CA GLY A 220 2.40 6.78 59.20
C GLY A 220 1.66 6.23 57.96
N GLY A 221 1.61 6.97 56.85
CA GLY A 221 0.81 6.62 55.67
C GLY A 221 1.40 5.60 54.71
N MET A 222 2.71 5.30 54.80
CA MET A 222 3.45 4.42 53.86
C MET A 222 3.65 2.98 54.37
N ARG A 223 3.60 2.76 55.69
CA ARG A 223 3.84 1.44 56.29
C ARG A 223 2.80 0.42 55.81
N GLY A 224 3.27 -0.78 55.46
CA GLY A 224 2.45 -1.87 54.93
C GLY A 224 1.89 -1.63 53.52
N ARG A 225 2.38 -0.60 52.79
CA ARG A 225 1.88 -0.21 51.47
C ARG A 225 3.04 -0.01 50.51
N LYS A 226 2.89 -0.46 49.27
CA LYS A 226 3.86 -0.22 48.20
C LYS A 226 3.34 0.85 47.25
N PHE A 227 4.17 1.84 46.97
CA PHE A 227 3.89 2.90 45.99
C PHE A 227 4.88 2.83 44.82
N VAL A 228 4.35 2.80 43.61
CA VAL A 228 5.13 2.77 42.37
C VAL A 228 4.63 3.83 41.42
N LEU A 229 5.52 4.62 40.84
CA LEU A 229 5.22 5.48 39.70
C LEU A 229 5.60 4.73 38.41
N ARG A 230 4.68 4.69 37.45
CA ARG A 230 4.90 4.13 36.12
C ARG A 230 4.82 5.22 35.07
N THR A 231 5.81 5.23 34.21
CA THR A 231 5.78 5.86 32.88
C THR A 231 6.41 4.90 31.88
N ASP A 232 6.54 5.30 30.62
CA ASP A 232 6.98 4.43 29.55
C ASP A 232 7.82 5.23 28.54
N VAL A 233 8.84 4.59 27.95
CA VAL A 233 9.65 5.18 26.86
C VAL A 233 8.87 5.09 25.57
N LEU A 234 8.74 6.23 24.90
CA LEU A 234 8.04 6.38 23.64
C LEU A 234 8.98 6.21 22.46
N PHE A 235 8.54 5.44 21.48
CA PHE A 235 9.14 5.39 20.15
C PHE A 235 8.15 5.95 19.15
N ARG A 236 8.63 6.56 18.08
CA ARG A 236 7.74 6.87 16.96
C ARG A 236 7.12 5.56 16.48
N MET A 237 5.81 5.55 16.28
CA MET A 237 5.13 4.42 15.67
C MET A 237 5.84 4.16 14.35
N GLN A 238 6.44 2.97 14.22
CA GLN A 238 6.89 2.51 12.92
C GLN A 238 5.65 2.50 12.04
N ASN A 239 5.75 3.16 10.90
CA ASN A 239 4.75 3.22 9.86
C ASN A 239 3.79 1.99 9.88
N ARG A 240 2.61 2.13 10.50
CA ARG A 240 1.39 1.77 9.75
C ARG A 240 1.64 2.42 8.40
N PRO A 241 1.77 1.64 7.31
CA PRO A 241 2.44 2.04 6.09
C PRO A 241 2.15 3.51 5.86
N GLN A 242 3.19 4.34 6.02
CA GLN A 242 3.06 5.77 5.85
C GLN A 242 2.24 5.92 4.59
N ARG A 243 1.09 6.58 4.67
CA ARG A 243 0.31 6.86 3.48
C ARG A 243 1.31 7.59 2.59
N LEU A 244 1.89 6.89 1.60
CA LEU A 244 2.65 7.48 0.50
C LEU A 244 1.88 8.75 0.14
N SER A 245 2.54 9.88 -0.09
CA SER A 245 1.80 11.08 -0.52
C SER A 245 0.89 10.68 -1.69
N PRO A 246 -0.29 11.31 -1.89
CA PRO A 246 -1.13 11.00 -3.05
C PRO A 246 -0.31 10.91 -4.35
N ASP A 247 0.71 11.76 -4.48
CA ASP A 247 1.64 11.79 -5.61
C ASP A 247 2.59 10.57 -5.66
N LEU A 248 3.14 10.14 -4.52
CA LEU A 248 3.96 8.93 -4.46
C LEU A 248 3.13 7.65 -4.61
N ARG A 249 1.88 7.61 -4.12
CA ARG A 249 0.94 6.51 -4.41
C ARG A 249 0.65 6.45 -5.90
N ALA A 250 0.36 7.59 -6.50
CA ALA A 250 0.10 7.72 -7.92
C ALA A 250 1.30 7.26 -8.75
N LEU A 251 2.51 7.63 -8.32
CA LEU A 251 3.76 7.23 -8.94
C LEU A 251 4.01 5.72 -8.78
N VAL A 252 3.84 5.14 -7.59
CA VAL A 252 3.98 3.69 -7.40
C VAL A 252 2.95 2.92 -8.22
N LEU A 253 1.69 3.40 -8.27
CA LEU A 253 0.64 2.80 -9.09
C LEU A 253 0.89 2.97 -10.59
N SER A 254 1.56 4.04 -11.05
CA SER A 254 1.95 4.19 -12.46
C SER A 254 3.05 3.21 -12.87
N PHE A 255 3.89 2.76 -11.92
CA PHE A 255 4.86 1.67 -12.14
C PHE A 255 4.22 0.27 -12.09
N VAL A 256 3.00 0.13 -11.54
CA VAL A 256 2.24 -1.13 -11.58
C VAL A 256 1.57 -1.28 -12.94
N ALA A 257 2.31 -1.87 -13.89
CA ALA A 257 1.95 -1.86 -15.30
C ALA A 257 0.73 -2.71 -15.73
N SER A 258 0.23 -3.62 -14.88
CA SER A 258 -0.86 -4.53 -15.28
C SER A 258 -2.18 -4.27 -14.56
N ALA A 259 -3.28 -4.33 -15.32
CA ALA A 259 -4.64 -4.21 -14.79
C ALA A 259 -4.97 -5.28 -13.73
N LYS A 260 -4.32 -6.45 -13.78
CA LYS A 260 -4.46 -7.52 -12.76
C LYS A 260 -3.80 -7.13 -11.44
N SER A 261 -2.60 -6.57 -11.48
CA SER A 261 -1.92 -6.09 -10.27
C SER A 261 -2.71 -4.96 -9.62
N LEU A 262 -3.26 -4.04 -10.42
CA LEU A 262 -4.18 -3.00 -9.94
C LEU A 262 -5.47 -3.59 -9.33
N ALA A 263 -6.07 -4.61 -9.96
CA ALA A 263 -7.26 -5.28 -9.42
C ALA A 263 -6.99 -6.02 -8.10
N LYS A 264 -5.83 -6.67 -7.97
CA LYS A 264 -5.38 -7.28 -6.70
C LYS A 264 -5.09 -6.22 -5.63
N LEU A 265 -4.46 -5.11 -6.01
CA LEU A 265 -4.23 -4.00 -5.08
C LEU A 265 -5.55 -3.41 -4.58
N ALA A 266 -6.59 -3.35 -5.42
CA ALA A 266 -7.92 -2.90 -5.04
C ALA A 266 -8.64 -3.82 -4.01
N THR A 267 -8.13 -5.02 -3.73
CA THR A 267 -8.65 -5.89 -2.65
C THR A 267 -7.93 -5.69 -1.32
N VAL A 268 -6.78 -5.00 -1.30
CA VAL A 268 -5.95 -4.82 -0.09
C VAL A 268 -6.61 -3.89 0.92
N SER A 269 -7.20 -2.76 0.48
CA SER A 269 -7.94 -1.86 1.37
C SER A 269 -8.91 -0.94 0.61
N LYS A 270 -9.87 -0.35 1.34
CA LYS A 270 -10.78 0.67 0.80
C LYS A 270 -10.02 1.90 0.26
N GLY A 271 -8.91 2.28 0.91
CA GLY A 271 -8.08 3.42 0.49
C GLY A 271 -7.33 3.16 -0.81
N ILE A 272 -6.68 2.00 -0.94
CA ILE A 272 -5.99 1.59 -2.17
C ILE A 272 -7.01 1.41 -3.31
N ARG A 273 -8.19 0.86 -3.03
CA ARG A 273 -9.27 0.77 -4.01
C ARG A 273 -9.64 2.14 -4.56
N LYS A 274 -9.79 3.16 -3.71
CA LYS A 274 -10.12 4.53 -4.16
C LYS A 274 -9.04 5.09 -5.08
N GLU A 275 -7.77 4.83 -4.76
CA GLU A 275 -6.62 5.27 -5.57
C GLU A 275 -6.54 4.52 -6.91
N VAL A 276 -6.69 3.20 -6.93
CA VAL A 276 -6.73 2.41 -8.19
C VAL A 276 -7.87 2.85 -9.11
N MET A 277 -8.97 3.36 -8.56
CA MET A 277 -10.11 3.87 -9.32
C MET A 277 -9.91 5.31 -9.84
N ASN A 278 -8.78 5.95 -9.53
CA ASN A 278 -8.44 7.28 -10.02
C ASN A 278 -8.23 7.27 -11.55
N PRO A 279 -8.99 8.07 -12.32
CA PRO A 279 -8.89 8.08 -13.79
C PRO A 279 -7.50 8.41 -14.33
N ALA A 280 -6.69 9.16 -13.58
CA ALA A 280 -5.35 9.57 -14.00
C ALA A 280 -4.42 8.36 -14.26
N HIS A 281 -4.61 7.24 -13.56
CA HIS A 281 -3.81 6.03 -13.76
C HIS A 281 -4.17 5.25 -15.04
N TRP A 282 -5.34 5.52 -15.63
CA TRP A 282 -5.84 4.81 -16.80
C TRP A 282 -5.83 5.68 -18.07
N ALA A 283 -5.33 6.91 -17.97
CA ALA A 283 -5.46 7.92 -19.02
C ALA A 283 -4.72 7.55 -20.32
N GLN A 284 -3.57 6.88 -20.23
CA GLN A 284 -2.71 6.67 -21.39
C GLN A 284 -3.15 5.49 -22.26
N THR A 285 -3.38 4.28 -21.72
CA THR A 285 -3.62 3.12 -22.61
C THR A 285 -4.39 1.97 -21.97
N LEU A 286 -5.54 1.61 -22.58
CA LEU A 286 -6.17 0.30 -22.44
C LEU A 286 -5.77 -0.56 -23.65
N CYS A 287 -4.60 -1.19 -23.57
CA CYS A 287 -4.08 -2.09 -24.60
C CYS A 287 -4.46 -3.54 -24.27
N TYR A 288 -5.10 -4.20 -25.21
CA TYR A 288 -5.50 -5.60 -25.16
C TYR A 288 -4.66 -6.31 -26.23
N SER A 289 -3.36 -6.42 -25.99
CA SER A 289 -2.41 -6.95 -26.98
C SER A 289 -2.26 -8.46 -26.90
N HIS A 290 -1.83 -9.09 -28.00
CA HIS A 290 -1.53 -10.52 -28.10
C HIS A 290 -0.11 -10.88 -27.61
N ALA A 291 0.62 -9.99 -26.94
CA ALA A 291 1.94 -10.31 -26.41
C ALA A 291 1.84 -11.31 -25.23
N PRO A 292 2.60 -12.41 -25.22
CA PRO A 292 2.58 -13.39 -24.15
C PRO A 292 3.34 -12.86 -22.92
N SER A 293 2.72 -11.99 -22.14
CA SER A 293 3.22 -11.63 -20.80
C SER A 293 2.18 -12.00 -19.75
N SER A 294 2.46 -13.12 -19.09
CA SER A 294 1.79 -13.66 -17.90
C SER A 294 0.35 -14.17 -18.10
N HIS A 295 0.09 -15.36 -17.57
CA HIS A 295 -1.20 -16.09 -17.65
C HIS A 295 -2.42 -15.34 -17.08
N GLY A 296 -2.24 -14.14 -16.50
CA GLY A 296 -3.28 -13.43 -15.77
C GLY A 296 -4.14 -12.44 -16.56
N GLU A 297 -3.61 -11.73 -17.56
CA GLU A 297 -4.41 -10.83 -18.40
C GLU A 297 -5.41 -11.60 -19.26
N ARG A 298 -5.08 -12.86 -19.59
CA ARG A 298 -5.97 -13.78 -20.32
C ARG A 298 -7.27 -14.07 -19.57
N GLU A 299 -7.33 -14.07 -18.23
CA GLU A 299 -8.53 -14.44 -17.47
C GLU A 299 -9.56 -13.30 -17.35
N PHE A 300 -9.14 -12.08 -17.01
CA PHE A 300 -10.04 -10.92 -16.91
C PHE A 300 -10.68 -10.60 -18.26
N LEU A 301 -9.91 -10.77 -19.35
CA LEU A 301 -10.32 -10.45 -20.71
C LEU A 301 -11.14 -11.54 -21.39
N ARG A 302 -10.92 -12.82 -21.06
CA ARG A 302 -11.81 -13.92 -21.48
C ARG A 302 -13.27 -13.71 -21.04
N SER A 303 -13.51 -12.88 -20.02
CA SER A 303 -14.86 -12.57 -19.54
C SER A 303 -15.63 -11.56 -20.40
N VAL A 304 -14.96 -10.71 -21.20
CA VAL A 304 -15.61 -9.67 -22.03
C VAL A 304 -15.79 -10.18 -23.45
N ASN A 305 -16.87 -10.95 -23.65
CA ASN A 305 -17.20 -11.56 -24.94
C ASN A 305 -18.38 -10.88 -25.67
N ARG A 306 -19.00 -9.87 -25.05
CA ARG A 306 -20.13 -9.09 -25.61
C ARG A 306 -19.82 -7.60 -25.62
N SER A 307 -20.20 -6.92 -26.70
CA SER A 307 -20.02 -5.47 -26.85
C SER A 307 -20.74 -4.67 -25.76
N THR A 308 -21.88 -5.14 -25.28
CA THR A 308 -22.61 -4.54 -24.15
C THR A 308 -21.80 -4.59 -22.86
N THR A 309 -21.15 -5.72 -22.57
CA THR A 309 -20.26 -5.89 -21.41
C THR A 309 -19.07 -4.93 -21.49
N LEU A 310 -18.45 -4.80 -22.67
CA LEU A 310 -17.37 -3.83 -22.88
C LEU A 310 -17.84 -2.40 -22.59
N VAL A 311 -18.99 -1.98 -23.14
CA VAL A 311 -19.51 -0.62 -22.93
C VAL A 311 -19.84 -0.37 -21.45
N GLN A 312 -20.41 -1.35 -20.74
CA GLN A 312 -20.68 -1.24 -19.31
C GLN A 312 -19.39 -1.14 -18.49
N LEU A 313 -18.35 -1.86 -18.88
CA LEU A 313 -17.03 -1.74 -18.26
C LEU A 313 -16.46 -0.33 -18.47
N LEU A 314 -16.49 0.19 -19.69
CA LEU A 314 -15.94 1.50 -20.04
C LEU A 314 -16.69 2.66 -19.34
N LYS A 315 -17.97 2.48 -18.95
CA LYS A 315 -18.74 3.49 -18.19
C LYS A 315 -18.19 3.74 -16.79
N GLN A 316 -17.37 2.84 -16.27
CA GLN A 316 -16.84 2.97 -14.91
C GLN A 316 -15.96 4.22 -14.79
N PRO A 317 -16.06 4.98 -13.68
CA PRO A 317 -15.38 6.27 -13.52
C PRO A 317 -13.87 6.22 -13.82
N ARG A 318 -13.21 5.11 -13.45
CA ARG A 318 -11.77 4.90 -13.67
C ARG A 318 -11.31 5.01 -15.13
N PHE A 319 -12.20 4.80 -16.11
CA PHE A 319 -11.82 4.83 -17.53
C PHE A 319 -12.15 6.16 -18.23
N ARG A 320 -12.69 7.16 -17.51
CA ARG A 320 -13.17 8.42 -18.08
C ARG A 320 -12.10 9.25 -18.80
N GLN A 321 -10.81 9.01 -18.55
CA GLN A 321 -9.71 9.72 -19.19
C GLN A 321 -8.95 8.88 -20.23
N VAL A 322 -9.41 7.66 -20.54
CA VAL A 322 -8.73 6.79 -21.51
C VAL A 322 -8.68 7.45 -22.88
N THR A 323 -7.49 7.54 -23.45
CA THR A 323 -7.26 8.09 -24.80
C THR A 323 -6.92 7.01 -25.84
N HIS A 324 -6.40 5.85 -25.41
CA HIS A 324 -6.06 4.74 -26.28
C HIS A 324 -6.84 3.47 -25.90
N LEU A 325 -7.58 2.91 -26.86
CA LEU A 325 -8.37 1.70 -26.68
C LEU A 325 -8.00 0.66 -27.72
N SER A 326 -7.59 -0.52 -27.29
CA SER A 326 -7.62 -1.72 -28.12
C SER A 326 -8.88 -2.53 -27.81
N ILE A 327 -9.42 -3.25 -28.78
CA ILE A 327 -10.58 -4.11 -28.58
C ILE A 327 -10.11 -5.49 -28.11
N PRO A 328 -10.76 -6.10 -27.09
CA PRO A 328 -10.43 -7.44 -26.62
C PRO A 328 -10.51 -8.51 -27.72
N THR A 329 -9.68 -9.54 -27.59
CA THR A 329 -9.72 -10.70 -28.48
C THR A 329 -11.09 -11.36 -28.45
N GLN A 330 -11.56 -11.81 -29.61
CA GLN A 330 -12.81 -12.59 -29.76
C GLN A 330 -14.10 -11.79 -29.55
N LEU A 331 -14.01 -10.48 -29.26
CA LEU A 331 -15.20 -9.65 -29.07
C LEU A 331 -15.92 -9.44 -30.40
N LYS A 332 -17.19 -9.85 -30.46
CA LYS A 332 -18.05 -9.57 -31.62
C LYS A 332 -18.54 -8.13 -31.56
N LEU A 333 -18.10 -7.31 -32.51
CA LEU A 333 -18.56 -5.92 -32.62
C LEU A 333 -19.94 -5.87 -33.28
N GLY A 334 -20.85 -5.12 -32.65
CA GLY A 334 -22.17 -4.81 -33.20
C GLY A 334 -22.12 -3.54 -34.07
N THR A 335 -23.20 -3.29 -34.80
CA THR A 335 -23.32 -2.14 -35.72
C THR A 335 -23.39 -0.78 -35.05
N THR A 336 -23.61 -0.75 -33.72
CA THR A 336 -23.71 0.49 -32.90
C THR A 336 -22.67 0.54 -31.78
N THR A 337 -21.69 -0.37 -31.82
CA THR A 337 -20.71 -0.52 -30.73
C THR A 337 -19.82 0.71 -30.64
N PHE A 338 -19.34 1.25 -31.76
CA PHE A 338 -18.47 2.42 -31.74
C PHE A 338 -19.20 3.66 -31.25
N ARG A 339 -20.43 3.93 -31.69
CA ARG A 339 -21.24 5.02 -31.12
C ARG A 339 -21.39 4.90 -29.62
N SER A 340 -21.57 3.68 -29.13
CA SER A 340 -21.70 3.43 -27.70
C SER A 340 -20.40 3.66 -26.94
N ILE A 341 -19.25 3.32 -27.54
CA ILE A 341 -17.93 3.64 -26.99
C ILE A 341 -17.69 5.16 -27.02
N ALA A 342 -18.01 5.84 -28.13
CA ALA A 342 -17.81 7.28 -28.31
C ALA A 342 -18.58 8.12 -27.28
N ARG A 343 -19.80 7.70 -26.90
CA ARG A 343 -20.56 8.36 -25.83
C ARG A 343 -19.88 8.29 -24.46
N VAL A 344 -19.08 7.25 -24.23
CA VAL A 344 -18.45 6.99 -22.93
C VAL A 344 -17.02 7.52 -22.88
N LEU A 345 -16.32 7.50 -24.02
CA LEU A 345 -14.92 7.94 -24.17
C LEU A 345 -14.81 8.99 -25.31
N PRO A 346 -15.35 10.21 -25.13
CA PRO A 346 -15.33 11.25 -26.16
C PRO A 346 -13.92 11.75 -26.51
N GLN A 347 -12.95 11.56 -25.61
CA GLN A 347 -11.55 11.97 -25.77
C GLN A 347 -10.65 10.91 -26.44
N LEU A 348 -11.22 9.83 -26.96
CA LEU A 348 -10.44 8.74 -27.57
C LEU A 348 -9.69 9.25 -28.82
N THR A 349 -8.38 9.00 -28.88
CA THR A 349 -7.50 9.38 -30.00
C THR A 349 -6.87 8.18 -30.70
N TYR A 350 -6.85 7.01 -30.06
CA TYR A 350 -6.31 5.78 -30.62
C TYR A 350 -7.30 4.64 -30.46
N LEU A 351 -7.55 3.92 -31.56
CA LEU A 351 -8.39 2.75 -31.60
C LEU A 351 -7.72 1.60 -32.35
N ASN A 352 -7.59 0.45 -31.69
CA ASN A 352 -7.10 -0.78 -32.30
C ASN A 352 -8.19 -1.86 -32.26
N THR A 353 -8.59 -2.37 -33.43
CA THR A 353 -9.61 -3.42 -33.58
C THR A 353 -9.04 -4.76 -34.07
N CYS A 354 -7.71 -4.92 -34.10
CA CYS A 354 -7.00 -6.11 -34.61
C CYS A 354 -7.57 -7.43 -34.13
N ASN A 355 -7.91 -7.47 -32.84
CA ASN A 355 -8.30 -8.70 -32.15
C ASN A 355 -9.83 -8.91 -32.13
N ALA A 356 -10.59 -7.97 -32.69
CA ALA A 356 -12.05 -8.04 -32.74
C ALA A 356 -12.52 -9.08 -33.76
N ARG A 357 -13.65 -9.73 -33.48
CA ARG A 357 -14.30 -10.64 -34.43
C ARG A 357 -15.42 -9.93 -35.18
N ASN A 358 -15.57 -10.33 -36.44
CA ASN A 358 -16.73 -10.01 -37.24
C ASN A 358 -16.95 -8.49 -37.40
N VAL A 359 -15.85 -7.77 -37.64
CA VAL A 359 -15.89 -6.37 -38.06
C VAL A 359 -16.49 -6.32 -39.46
N LYS A 360 -17.71 -5.77 -39.57
CA LYS A 360 -18.43 -5.62 -40.83
C LYS A 360 -18.52 -4.14 -41.23
N THR A 361 -18.79 -3.89 -42.50
CA THR A 361 -18.97 -2.53 -43.06
C THR A 361 -19.89 -1.62 -42.24
N PRO A 362 -21.07 -2.05 -41.76
CA PRO A 362 -21.91 -1.17 -40.94
C PRO A 362 -21.23 -0.71 -39.63
N ALA A 363 -20.36 -1.53 -39.03
CA ALA A 363 -19.60 -1.14 -37.85
C ALA A 363 -18.54 -0.08 -38.21
N LEU A 364 -17.86 -0.22 -39.35
CA LEU A 364 -16.91 0.79 -39.83
C LEU A 364 -17.59 2.12 -40.20
N LEU A 365 -18.81 2.06 -40.74
CA LEU A 365 -19.62 3.27 -40.98
C LEU A 365 -20.01 3.96 -39.67
N ASP A 366 -20.38 3.19 -38.64
CA ASP A 366 -20.66 3.73 -37.31
C ASP A 366 -19.40 4.32 -36.66
N LEU A 367 -18.23 3.69 -36.84
CA LEU A 367 -16.92 4.22 -36.42
C LEU A 367 -16.64 5.58 -37.06
N ALA A 368 -16.70 5.64 -38.40
CA ALA A 368 -16.41 6.85 -39.16
C ALA A 368 -17.28 8.05 -38.73
N ARG A 369 -18.55 7.80 -38.44
CA ARG A 369 -19.51 8.85 -38.01
C ARG A 369 -19.36 9.24 -36.55
N SER A 370 -18.98 8.30 -35.69
CA SER A 370 -19.06 8.51 -34.24
C SER A 370 -17.75 8.98 -33.60
N MET A 371 -16.61 8.81 -34.28
CA MET A 371 -15.28 9.09 -33.71
C MET A 371 -14.37 9.88 -34.68
N PRO A 372 -14.76 11.09 -35.12
CA PRO A 372 -14.00 11.86 -36.12
C PRO A 372 -12.63 12.36 -35.65
N ASN A 373 -12.39 12.37 -34.33
CA ASN A 373 -11.18 12.92 -33.70
C ASN A 373 -10.07 11.88 -33.46
N LEU A 374 -10.23 10.63 -33.93
CA LEU A 374 -9.19 9.63 -33.78
C LEU A 374 -7.99 9.96 -34.67
N LYS A 375 -6.81 9.94 -34.05
CA LYS A 375 -5.50 10.10 -34.69
C LYS A 375 -4.94 8.78 -35.18
N THR A 376 -5.25 7.68 -34.52
CA THR A 376 -4.79 6.35 -34.91
C THR A 376 -5.94 5.37 -35.00
N VAL A 377 -6.04 4.68 -36.14
CA VAL A 377 -6.97 3.57 -36.35
C VAL A 377 -6.21 2.37 -36.88
N ILE A 378 -6.31 1.26 -36.16
CA ILE A 378 -5.76 -0.03 -36.56
C ILE A 378 -6.93 -1.01 -36.76
N LEU A 379 -7.09 -1.50 -37.98
CA LEU A 379 -8.13 -2.44 -38.39
C LEU A 379 -7.53 -3.84 -38.53
N GLY A 380 -8.23 -4.83 -37.96
CA GLY A 380 -7.83 -6.24 -37.99
C GLY A 380 -8.46 -7.07 -39.08
N GLU A 381 -8.19 -8.37 -38.99
CA GLU A 381 -8.69 -9.40 -39.89
C GLU A 381 -10.23 -9.34 -40.01
N PRO A 382 -10.78 -9.07 -41.21
CA PRO A 382 -12.21 -9.13 -41.46
C PRO A 382 -12.74 -10.53 -41.25
N THR A 383 -14.06 -10.67 -41.14
CA THR A 383 -14.66 -11.97 -41.51
C THR A 383 -14.29 -12.28 -42.96
N ILE A 384 -13.76 -13.47 -43.21
CA ILE A 384 -13.46 -13.97 -44.55
C ILE A 384 -14.65 -13.71 -45.49
N GLY A 385 -14.38 -13.15 -46.67
CA GLY A 385 -15.39 -12.90 -47.71
C GLY A 385 -16.24 -11.63 -47.53
N VAL A 386 -15.92 -10.74 -46.58
CA VAL A 386 -16.62 -9.45 -46.41
C VAL A 386 -15.84 -8.31 -47.04
N ASP A 387 -16.44 -7.57 -47.98
CA ASP A 387 -15.87 -6.33 -48.51
C ASP A 387 -16.04 -5.17 -47.50
N LEU A 388 -14.91 -4.66 -47.01
CA LEU A 388 -14.84 -3.51 -46.10
C LEU A 388 -14.49 -2.20 -46.80
N SER A 389 -14.26 -2.19 -48.12
CA SER A 389 -13.77 -1.05 -48.89
C SER A 389 -14.57 0.24 -48.63
N SER A 390 -15.89 0.15 -48.69
CA SER A 390 -16.82 1.26 -48.44
C SER A 390 -16.75 1.78 -47.00
N GLY A 391 -16.53 0.90 -46.01
CA GLY A 391 -16.36 1.26 -44.62
C GLY A 391 -15.05 2.00 -44.37
N VAL A 392 -13.94 1.53 -44.96
CA VAL A 392 -12.64 2.20 -44.85
C VAL A 392 -12.63 3.53 -45.63
N CYS A 393 -13.29 3.60 -46.79
CA CYS A 393 -13.47 4.86 -47.51
C CYS A 393 -14.25 5.87 -46.64
N ALA A 394 -15.28 5.43 -45.92
CA ALA A 394 -16.01 6.32 -45.01
C ALA A 394 -15.12 6.84 -43.88
N ILE A 395 -14.24 6.01 -43.30
CA ILE A 395 -13.22 6.42 -42.33
C ILE A 395 -12.36 7.53 -42.92
N CYS A 396 -11.79 7.33 -44.12
CA CYS A 396 -10.93 8.33 -44.77
C CYS A 396 -11.67 9.65 -45.08
N ASN A 397 -12.96 9.57 -45.41
CA ASN A 397 -13.77 10.73 -45.74
C ASN A 397 -14.16 11.56 -44.50
N HIS A 398 -14.42 10.92 -43.35
CA HIS A 398 -14.92 11.61 -42.15
C HIS A 398 -13.84 11.92 -41.12
N MET A 399 -12.73 11.17 -41.10
CA MET A 399 -11.72 11.23 -40.04
C MET A 399 -10.47 11.97 -40.51
N LYS A 400 -10.59 13.30 -40.68
CA LYS A 400 -9.50 14.15 -41.20
C LYS A 400 -8.35 14.40 -40.21
N SER A 401 -8.54 14.05 -38.94
CA SER A 401 -7.52 14.11 -37.89
C SER A 401 -6.56 12.91 -37.89
N LEU A 402 -6.75 11.93 -38.79
CA LEU A 402 -6.02 10.67 -38.78
C LEU A 402 -4.55 10.86 -39.17
N GLU A 403 -3.65 10.46 -38.27
CA GLU A 403 -2.19 10.48 -38.44
C GLU A 403 -1.64 9.08 -38.76
N ARG A 404 -2.32 8.02 -38.31
CA ARG A 404 -1.94 6.62 -38.56
C ARG A 404 -3.14 5.77 -38.93
N LEU A 405 -3.03 5.07 -40.06
CA LEU A 405 -3.99 4.08 -40.52
C LEU A 405 -3.28 2.75 -40.77
N GLU A 406 -3.74 1.71 -40.08
CA GLU A 406 -3.26 0.34 -40.31
C GLU A 406 -4.41 -0.58 -40.66
N ILE A 407 -4.22 -1.42 -41.67
CA ILE A 407 -5.18 -2.40 -42.17
C ILE A 407 -4.43 -3.73 -42.23
N LEU A 408 -4.66 -4.60 -41.24
CA LEU A 408 -3.87 -5.80 -40.96
C LEU A 408 -4.74 -7.07 -40.99
N GLY A 409 -4.24 -8.16 -41.55
CA GLY A 409 -4.92 -9.47 -41.58
C GLY A 409 -5.34 -9.90 -42.98
N TRP A 410 -6.08 -10.99 -43.12
CA TRP A 410 -6.40 -11.60 -44.41
C TRP A 410 -7.62 -10.94 -45.04
N PHE A 411 -7.39 -9.99 -45.95
CA PHE A 411 -8.44 -9.27 -46.66
C PHE A 411 -8.82 -9.98 -47.96
N SER A 412 -10.10 -9.91 -48.34
CA SER A 412 -10.51 -10.20 -49.73
C SER A 412 -9.72 -9.26 -50.65
N PRO A 413 -9.20 -9.75 -51.79
CA PRO A 413 -8.44 -8.92 -52.73
C PRO A 413 -9.26 -7.79 -53.35
N GLU A 414 -10.58 -7.76 -53.13
CA GLU A 414 -11.48 -6.67 -53.51
C GLU A 414 -11.48 -5.47 -52.56
N ILE A 415 -10.86 -5.58 -51.38
CA ILE A 415 -10.86 -4.52 -50.36
C ILE A 415 -9.83 -3.44 -50.71
N ILE A 416 -8.63 -3.85 -51.12
CA ILE A 416 -7.53 -2.95 -51.42
C ILE A 416 -7.56 -2.66 -52.93
N THR A 417 -8.19 -1.54 -53.27
CA THR A 417 -8.37 -1.06 -54.64
C THR A 417 -7.75 0.31 -54.81
N ASP A 418 -7.51 0.72 -56.05
CA ASP A 418 -7.04 2.09 -56.34
C ASP A 418 -8.03 3.15 -55.83
N ARG A 419 -9.34 2.83 -55.77
CA ARG A 419 -10.36 3.67 -55.16
C ARG A 419 -10.13 3.88 -53.66
N LEU A 420 -9.74 2.83 -52.93
CA LEU A 420 -9.40 2.95 -51.52
C LEU A 420 -8.15 3.82 -51.33
N LEU A 421 -7.11 3.61 -52.16
CA LEU A 421 -5.92 4.45 -52.10
C LEU A 421 -6.24 5.93 -52.40
N ALA A 422 -7.10 6.20 -53.37
CA ALA A 422 -7.57 7.56 -53.65
C ALA A 422 -8.31 8.17 -52.46
N ALA A 423 -9.11 7.38 -51.73
CA ALA A 423 -9.75 7.86 -50.49
C ALA A 423 -8.72 8.16 -49.40
N ILE A 424 -7.70 7.30 -49.21
CA ILE A 424 -6.61 7.50 -48.25
C ILE A 424 -5.81 8.76 -48.58
N ALA A 425 -5.57 9.03 -49.87
CA ALA A 425 -4.89 10.24 -50.35
C ALA A 425 -5.60 11.55 -49.94
N THR A 426 -6.87 11.48 -49.51
CA THR A 426 -7.63 12.65 -49.01
C THR A 426 -7.37 12.97 -47.53
N LEU A 427 -6.51 12.23 -46.84
CA LEU A 427 -6.17 12.44 -45.43
C LEU A 427 -5.02 13.45 -45.30
N PRO A 428 -5.26 14.66 -44.74
CA PRO A 428 -4.29 15.76 -44.77
C PRO A 428 -3.12 15.60 -43.80
N HIS A 429 -3.24 14.73 -42.80
CA HIS A 429 -2.28 14.59 -41.71
C HIS A 429 -1.67 13.20 -41.59
N LEU A 430 -1.85 12.35 -42.61
CA LEU A 430 -1.41 10.96 -42.56
C LEU A 430 0.13 10.89 -42.58
N ARG A 431 0.70 10.29 -41.52
CA ARG A 431 2.15 10.06 -41.36
C ARG A 431 2.50 8.59 -41.49
N HIS A 432 1.58 7.71 -41.13
CA HIS A 432 1.81 6.27 -41.12
C HIS A 432 0.68 5.52 -41.83
N LEU A 433 1.03 4.84 -42.92
CA LEU A 433 0.13 3.94 -43.62
C LEU A 433 0.72 2.53 -43.67
N LYS A 434 -0.04 1.55 -43.16
CA LYS A 434 0.30 0.13 -43.25
C LYS A 434 -0.89 -0.67 -43.72
N ILE A 435 -0.74 -1.37 -44.85
CA ILE A 435 -1.73 -2.27 -45.40
C ILE A 435 -1.04 -3.60 -45.65
N THR A 436 -1.41 -4.62 -44.89
CA THR A 436 -0.78 -5.95 -44.99
C THR A 436 -1.80 -7.07 -45.12
N GLN A 437 -1.49 -8.01 -46.04
CA GLN A 437 -2.19 -9.26 -46.39
C GLN A 437 -3.51 -9.16 -47.20
N GLY A 438 -3.39 -9.16 -48.53
CA GLY A 438 -4.43 -9.69 -49.43
C GLY A 438 -3.88 -10.91 -50.15
N GLN A 439 -4.43 -12.11 -49.89
CA GLN A 439 -4.12 -13.30 -50.68
C GLN A 439 -5.01 -13.31 -51.93
N HIS A 440 -4.48 -13.81 -53.04
CA HIS A 440 -5.09 -13.99 -54.36
C HIS A 440 -5.03 -12.80 -55.33
N SER A 441 -4.64 -13.12 -56.58
CA SER A 441 -4.72 -12.23 -57.72
C SER A 441 -6.17 -11.93 -58.08
N SER A 442 -6.61 -10.70 -57.83
CA SER A 442 -7.85 -10.17 -58.38
C SER A 442 -7.55 -9.16 -59.50
N PRO A 443 -8.33 -9.13 -60.59
CA PRO A 443 -8.22 -8.08 -61.59
C PRO A 443 -8.54 -6.68 -61.03
N ARG A 444 -9.16 -6.59 -59.84
CA ARG A 444 -9.48 -5.34 -59.13
C ARG A 444 -8.47 -4.95 -58.04
N ALA A 445 -7.39 -5.73 -57.86
CA ALA A 445 -6.38 -5.46 -56.86
C ALA A 445 -5.64 -4.14 -57.12
N THR A 446 -5.09 -3.55 -56.07
CA THR A 446 -4.24 -2.35 -56.16
C THR A 446 -3.16 -2.48 -57.22
N THR A 447 -3.10 -1.48 -58.07
CA THR A 447 -2.12 -1.38 -59.14
C THR A 447 -1.00 -0.42 -58.77
N GLU A 448 0.12 -0.53 -59.48
CA GLU A 448 1.18 0.48 -59.45
C GLU A 448 0.65 1.91 -59.69
N ARG A 449 -0.36 2.07 -60.55
CA ARG A 449 -0.99 3.38 -60.82
C ARG A 449 -1.67 3.94 -59.58
N GLY A 450 -2.37 3.10 -58.82
CA GLY A 450 -2.99 3.50 -57.56
C GLY A 450 -1.97 3.94 -56.51
N VAL A 451 -0.86 3.21 -56.38
CA VAL A 451 0.23 3.56 -55.44
C VAL A 451 0.91 4.86 -55.88
N THR A 452 1.18 5.03 -57.16
CA THR A 452 1.78 6.25 -57.71
C THR A 452 0.87 7.45 -57.48
N ALA A 453 -0.44 7.31 -57.71
CA ALA A 453 -1.43 8.36 -57.46
C ALA A 453 -1.52 8.72 -55.97
N LEU A 454 -1.43 7.74 -55.08
CA LEU A 454 -1.39 7.97 -53.63
C LEU A 454 -0.18 8.83 -53.26
N VAL A 455 1.03 8.40 -53.60
CA VAL A 455 2.26 9.09 -53.15
C VAL A 455 2.47 10.44 -53.84
N SER A 456 1.84 10.67 -54.99
CA SER A 456 1.87 11.96 -55.69
C SER A 456 0.80 12.94 -55.20
N ALA A 457 -0.10 12.52 -54.30
CA ALA A 457 -1.13 13.41 -53.78
C ALA A 457 -0.53 14.45 -52.82
N ALA A 458 -0.95 15.71 -52.96
CA ALA A 458 -0.41 16.83 -52.18
C ALA A 458 -0.49 16.60 -50.65
N ASN A 459 -1.52 15.91 -50.18
CA ASN A 459 -1.72 15.61 -48.76
C ASN A 459 -0.72 14.59 -48.19
N MET A 460 -0.01 13.84 -49.03
CA MET A 460 0.93 12.79 -48.60
C MET A 460 2.36 13.30 -48.37
N ALA A 461 2.61 14.62 -48.47
CA ALA A 461 3.92 15.22 -48.23
C ALA A 461 4.46 14.95 -46.80
N ALA A 462 3.55 14.75 -45.84
CA ALA A 462 3.89 14.46 -44.44
C ALA A 462 4.09 12.96 -44.13
N LEU A 463 3.96 12.07 -45.13
CA LEU A 463 4.05 10.62 -44.94
C LEU A 463 5.48 10.20 -44.55
N GLU A 464 5.60 9.42 -43.47
CA GLU A 464 6.87 8.98 -42.89
C GLU A 464 7.11 7.48 -43.06
N THR A 465 6.03 6.68 -43.04
CA THR A 465 6.10 5.23 -43.24
C THR A 465 5.00 4.77 -44.18
N LEU A 466 5.39 4.01 -45.21
CA LEU A 466 4.49 3.41 -46.18
C LEU A 466 4.77 1.91 -46.30
N THR A 467 3.79 1.09 -45.93
CA THR A 467 3.84 -0.36 -46.14
C THR A 467 2.58 -0.79 -46.88
N ILE A 468 2.71 -1.38 -48.07
CA ILE A 468 1.59 -1.97 -48.81
C ILE A 468 2.03 -3.32 -49.37
N HIS A 469 1.40 -4.40 -48.91
CA HIS A 469 1.63 -5.75 -49.43
C HIS A 469 0.55 -6.11 -50.46
N GLY A 470 0.91 -6.93 -51.46
CA GLY A 470 -0.03 -7.46 -52.45
C GLY A 470 -0.32 -6.51 -53.62
N VAL A 471 0.56 -5.53 -53.87
CA VAL A 471 0.42 -4.61 -55.01
C VAL A 471 0.81 -5.33 -56.30
N ARG A 472 -0.03 -5.25 -57.34
CA ARG A 472 0.25 -5.88 -58.63
C ARG A 472 1.20 -5.02 -59.45
N GLY A 473 2.31 -5.62 -59.89
CA GLY A 473 3.25 -4.98 -60.82
C GLY A 473 4.11 -3.89 -60.20
N VAL A 474 4.47 -3.99 -58.92
CA VAL A 474 5.39 -3.02 -58.28
C VAL A 474 6.72 -3.03 -59.04
N THR A 475 7.07 -1.90 -59.64
CA THR A 475 8.39 -1.67 -60.21
C THR A 475 9.27 -0.89 -59.22
N ALA A 476 10.58 -0.91 -59.45
CA ALA A 476 11.51 -0.03 -58.73
C ALA A 476 11.15 1.45 -58.90
N ALA A 477 10.53 1.83 -60.03
CA ALA A 477 10.15 3.21 -60.31
C ALA A 477 9.02 3.70 -59.39
N ALA A 478 8.06 2.85 -59.04
CA ALA A 478 7.00 3.21 -58.09
C ALA A 478 7.53 3.41 -56.65
N VAL A 479 8.51 2.60 -56.24
CA VAL A 479 9.20 2.76 -54.95
C VAL A 479 9.99 4.06 -54.93
N GLU A 480 10.67 4.39 -56.03
CA GLU A 480 11.44 5.63 -56.14
C GLU A 480 10.55 6.87 -56.20
N ALA A 481 9.43 6.82 -56.95
CA ALA A 481 8.45 7.90 -56.98
C ALA A 481 7.88 8.21 -55.58
N ALA A 482 7.69 7.18 -54.74
CA ALA A 482 7.29 7.37 -53.35
C ALA A 482 8.35 8.14 -52.53
N ARG A 483 9.64 7.83 -52.72
CA ARG A 483 10.74 8.52 -52.04
C ARG A 483 10.87 9.98 -52.47
N VAL A 484 10.68 10.26 -53.77
CA VAL A 484 10.78 11.60 -54.33
C VAL A 484 9.61 12.48 -53.90
N ASN A 485 8.38 11.97 -54.00
CA ASN A 485 7.17 12.79 -53.78
C ASN A 485 6.82 12.96 -52.29
N CYS A 486 7.27 12.05 -51.41
CA CYS A 486 7.08 12.15 -49.97
C CYS A 486 8.42 12.46 -49.28
N ALA A 487 8.80 13.74 -49.20
CA ALA A 487 10.10 14.17 -48.68
C ALA A 487 10.42 13.73 -47.23
N ARG A 488 9.41 13.34 -46.44
CA ARG A 488 9.58 12.85 -45.06
C ARG A 488 9.61 11.33 -44.92
N LEU A 489 9.54 10.60 -46.03
CA LEU A 489 9.41 9.15 -46.05
C LEU A 489 10.72 8.48 -45.62
N ARG A 490 10.68 7.79 -44.47
CA ARG A 490 11.82 7.09 -43.87
C ARG A 490 11.78 5.59 -44.11
N HIS A 491 10.58 5.04 -44.28
CA HIS A 491 10.37 3.61 -44.49
C HIS A 491 9.37 3.37 -45.61
N VAL A 492 9.77 2.55 -46.58
CA VAL A 492 8.94 2.12 -47.71
C VAL A 492 9.07 0.62 -47.87
N ASP A 493 7.94 -0.09 -47.82
CA ASP A 493 7.88 -1.52 -48.08
C ASP A 493 6.68 -1.81 -49.00
N LEU A 494 6.98 -1.98 -50.30
CA LEU A 494 6.01 -2.35 -51.33
C LEU A 494 6.37 -3.74 -51.83
N ARG A 495 5.54 -4.74 -51.53
CA ARG A 495 5.80 -6.14 -51.92
C ARG A 495 4.73 -6.70 -52.82
N VAL A 496 5.17 -7.44 -53.84
CA VAL A 496 4.36 -8.47 -54.48
C VAL A 496 4.43 -9.71 -53.58
N LEU A 497 3.29 -10.23 -53.12
CA LEU A 497 3.29 -11.48 -52.36
C LEU A 497 3.55 -12.64 -53.34
N PRO A 498 4.51 -13.55 -53.05
CA PRO A 498 4.75 -14.72 -53.88
C PRO A 498 3.49 -15.60 -53.92
N TRP A 499 3.19 -16.14 -55.10
CA TRP A 499 2.15 -17.15 -55.27
C TRP A 499 2.50 -18.37 -54.43
N SER A 500 1.61 -18.79 -53.53
CA SER A 500 1.63 -20.13 -52.93
C SER A 500 0.43 -20.92 -53.41
#